data_AF-A0A7X9F368-F1
#
_entry.id   AF-A0A7X9F368-F1
#
_cell.length_a   1.000
_cell.length_b   1.000
_cell.length_c   1.000
_cell.angle_alpha   90.00
_cell.angle_beta   90.00
_cell.angle_gamma   90.00
#
_symmetry.space_group_name_H-M   'P 1'
#
loop_
_entity.id
_entity.type
_entity.pdbx_description
1 polymer ?
#
loop_
_entity_poly.entity_id
_entity_poly.type
_entity_poly.pdbx_seq_one_letter_code
_entity_poly.pdbx_strand_id
1 'polypeptide(L)'
;MKITTFFFVLICAVAISCKSGTKKTTDEQQPARQFGISEVWRTDTLLLTPESVIYDKKRDVFYVSNLNFEPRKKDGNGFISKIDLDGKIVNLRWIEGLSSPKGMAIVGDTLFTADVDEVVAMDINDGSIIRKIPIEGAKMLNDITSDNEGNLYISDSDANLIHFIRQRKDVGLV
;
A
#
# COMPACT_ATOMS: atom_id res chain seq x y z
N MET A 1 -1.07 -63.51 85.52
CA MET A 1 -2.10 -62.64 86.14
C MET A 1 -2.59 -61.69 85.07
N LYS A 2 -3.91 -61.61 84.86
CA LYS A 2 -4.62 -60.87 83.79
C LYS A 2 -4.44 -59.35 83.93
N ILE A 3 -4.56 -58.58 82.84
CA ILE A 3 -5.49 -57.44 82.65
C ILE A 3 -5.28 -56.79 81.26
N THR A 4 -6.16 -57.19 80.35
CA THR A 4 -7.05 -56.42 79.46
C THR A 4 -6.88 -54.89 79.28
N THR A 5 -6.64 -54.49 78.02
CA THR A 5 -7.26 -53.40 77.20
C THR A 5 -7.20 -51.92 77.65
N PHE A 6 -6.64 -51.05 76.78
CA PHE A 6 -7.37 -49.87 76.29
C PHE A 6 -6.85 -49.38 74.92
N PHE A 7 -7.79 -49.17 74.01
CA PHE A 7 -7.63 -48.60 72.68
C PHE A 7 -7.48 -47.08 72.80
N PHE A 8 -6.45 -46.48 72.18
CA PHE A 8 -6.48 -45.06 71.85
C PHE A 8 -5.92 -44.87 70.44
N VAL A 9 -6.84 -44.64 69.51
CA VAL A 9 -6.56 -44.23 68.14
C VAL A 9 -6.04 -42.79 68.20
N LEU A 10 -4.75 -42.59 67.91
CA LEU A 10 -4.18 -41.27 67.67
C LEU A 10 -3.98 -41.12 66.16
N ILE A 11 -4.94 -40.47 65.52
CA ILE A 11 -4.84 -39.97 64.15
C ILE A 11 -3.83 -38.82 64.17
N CYS A 12 -2.57 -39.10 63.84
CA CYS A 12 -1.60 -38.07 63.51
C CYS A 12 -1.79 -37.67 62.05
N ALA A 13 -2.47 -36.55 61.84
CA ALA A 13 -2.53 -35.87 60.55
C ALA A 13 -1.10 -35.49 60.12
N VAL A 14 -0.58 -36.20 59.11
CA VAL A 14 0.67 -35.84 58.44
C VAL A 14 0.39 -34.63 57.56
N ALA A 15 0.65 -33.43 58.07
CA ALA A 15 0.70 -32.22 57.26
C ALA A 15 1.95 -32.29 56.37
N ILE A 16 1.76 -32.76 55.13
CA ILE A 16 2.76 -32.66 54.07
C ILE A 16 2.91 -31.18 53.74
N SER A 17 3.91 -30.54 54.35
CA SER A 17 4.32 -29.19 54.00
C SER A 17 5.02 -29.22 52.64
N CYS A 18 4.25 -28.97 51.57
CA CYS A 18 4.81 -28.66 50.27
C CYS A 18 5.57 -27.32 50.36
N LYS A 19 6.91 -27.38 50.35
CA LYS A 19 7.75 -26.23 50.02
C LYS A 19 7.45 -25.82 48.57
N SER A 20 6.61 -24.81 48.40
CA SER A 20 6.48 -24.11 47.12
C SER A 20 7.78 -23.35 46.87
N GLY A 21 8.64 -23.93 46.04
CA GLY A 21 9.78 -23.21 45.47
C GLY A 21 9.24 -22.14 44.53
N THR A 22 9.17 -20.90 44.99
CA THR A 22 8.90 -19.74 44.13
C THR A 22 10.09 -19.58 43.17
N LYS A 23 9.99 -20.18 41.99
CA LYS A 23 10.83 -19.78 40.84
C LYS A 23 10.49 -18.32 40.56
N LYS A 24 11.37 -17.41 40.97
CA LYS A 24 11.43 -16.08 40.35
C LYS A 24 11.90 -16.29 38.92
N THR A 25 10.95 -16.38 38.00
CA THR A 25 11.22 -16.15 36.59
C THR A 25 11.53 -14.66 36.48
N THR A 26 12.81 -14.32 36.46
CA THR A 26 13.24 -13.00 36.00
C THR A 26 12.97 -13.00 34.50
N ASP A 27 11.80 -12.47 34.09
CA ASP A 27 11.61 -12.06 32.71
C ASP A 27 12.61 -10.93 32.45
N GLU A 28 13.77 -11.28 31.91
CA GLU A 28 14.61 -10.31 31.20
C GLU A 28 13.83 -9.86 29.97
N GLN A 29 12.97 -8.86 30.16
CA GLN A 29 12.38 -8.11 29.06
C GLN A 29 13.51 -7.45 28.29
N GLN A 30 13.93 -8.08 27.19
CA GLN A 30 14.76 -7.42 26.19
C GLN A 30 14.02 -6.15 25.75
N PRO A 31 14.63 -4.95 25.86
CA PRO A 31 13.97 -3.73 25.44
C PRO A 31 13.62 -3.86 23.96
N ALA A 32 12.36 -3.57 23.62
CA ALA A 32 11.89 -3.61 22.24
C ALA A 32 12.82 -2.74 21.37
N ARG A 33 13.16 -3.22 20.16
CA ARG A 33 13.95 -2.42 19.21
C ARG A 33 13.20 -1.13 18.92
N GLN A 34 13.80 0.00 19.27
CA GLN A 34 13.22 1.30 19.03
C GLN A 34 13.65 1.78 17.64
N PHE A 35 12.70 1.80 16.71
CA PHE A 35 12.90 2.38 15.39
C PHE A 35 12.60 3.87 15.45
N GLY A 36 13.47 4.68 14.84
CA GLY A 36 13.25 6.10 14.61
C GLY A 36 13.04 6.36 13.12
N ILE A 37 12.12 7.26 12.80
CA ILE A 37 11.97 7.80 11.44
C ILE A 37 12.59 9.19 11.45
N SER A 38 13.52 9.44 10.54
CA SER A 38 14.04 10.78 10.24
C SER A 38 13.63 11.17 8.82
N GLU A 39 13.28 12.44 8.63
CA GLU A 39 13.08 12.98 7.29
C GLU A 39 14.39 12.88 6.49
N VAL A 40 14.32 12.30 5.29
CA VAL A 40 15.46 12.24 4.36
C VAL A 40 15.45 13.46 3.46
N TRP A 41 14.29 13.74 2.86
CA TRP A 41 14.01 14.92 2.06
C TRP A 41 12.51 15.16 1.99
N ARG A 42 12.14 16.33 1.47
CA ARG A 42 10.76 16.69 1.12
C ARG A 42 10.74 17.44 -0.20
N THR A 43 9.71 17.22 -1.00
CA THR A 43 9.46 17.97 -2.23
C THR A 43 8.90 19.37 -1.93
N ASP A 44 9.14 20.31 -2.84
CA ASP A 44 8.49 21.63 -2.84
C ASP A 44 6.95 21.54 -2.86
N THR A 45 6.26 22.61 -2.49
CA THR A 45 4.80 22.69 -2.36
C THR A 45 4.08 22.97 -3.68
N LEU A 46 4.73 22.76 -4.83
CA LEU A 46 4.20 23.10 -6.15
C LEU A 46 3.24 22.05 -6.73
N LEU A 47 3.23 20.84 -6.16
CA LEU A 47 2.28 19.78 -6.55
C LEU A 47 0.84 20.21 -6.24
N LEU A 48 -0.12 19.78 -7.07
CA LEU A 48 -1.52 20.20 -6.96
C LEU A 48 -2.40 19.02 -6.61
N THR A 49 -2.67 18.87 -5.32
CA THR A 49 -3.40 17.73 -4.73
C THR A 49 -2.81 16.40 -5.22
N PRO A 50 -1.55 16.09 -4.85
CA PRO A 50 -0.93 14.83 -5.23
C PRO A 50 -1.72 13.66 -4.61
N GLU A 51 -2.01 12.65 -5.41
CA GLU A 51 -2.84 11.51 -4.99
C GLU A 51 -2.00 10.24 -4.82
N SER A 52 -1.16 9.91 -5.80
CA SER A 52 -0.30 8.73 -5.76
C SER A 52 1.12 9.03 -6.25
N VAL A 53 2.06 8.17 -5.85
CA VAL A 53 3.45 8.19 -6.27
C VAL A 53 3.90 6.78 -6.64
N ILE A 54 4.61 6.65 -7.77
CA ILE A 54 5.22 5.39 -8.20
C ILE A 54 6.68 5.61 -8.59
N TYR A 55 7.56 4.69 -8.17
CA TYR A 55 8.97 4.71 -8.50
C TYR A 55 9.25 3.90 -9.78
N ASP A 56 9.82 4.54 -10.78
CA ASP A 56 10.39 3.86 -11.95
C ASP A 56 11.85 3.50 -11.70
N LYS A 57 12.07 2.24 -11.30
CA LYS A 57 13.41 1.68 -11.09
C LYS A 57 14.29 1.68 -12.35
N LYS A 58 13.72 1.60 -13.55
CA LYS A 58 14.51 1.59 -14.79
C LYS A 58 15.13 2.96 -15.05
N ARG A 59 14.46 4.04 -14.62
CA ARG A 59 14.83 5.43 -14.91
C ARG A 59 15.27 6.23 -13.69
N ASP A 60 15.20 5.64 -12.49
CA ASP A 60 15.55 6.25 -11.21
C ASP A 60 14.81 7.56 -10.92
N VAL A 61 13.49 7.54 -11.09
CA VAL A 61 12.60 8.70 -10.90
C VAL A 61 11.28 8.29 -10.27
N PHE A 62 10.62 9.25 -9.61
CA PHE A 62 9.23 9.11 -9.18
C PHE A 62 8.29 9.81 -10.16
N TYR A 63 7.15 9.19 -10.42
CA TYR A 63 5.99 9.83 -11.04
C TYR A 63 4.96 10.09 -9.97
N VAL A 64 4.38 11.29 -9.98
CA VAL A 64 3.34 11.70 -9.02
C VAL A 64 2.10 12.13 -9.78
N SER A 65 0.95 11.53 -9.47
CA SER A 65 -0.33 11.95 -10.02
C SER A 65 -0.85 13.17 -9.26
N ASN A 66 -1.33 14.17 -9.99
CA ASN A 66 -1.90 15.39 -9.43
C ASN A 66 -3.36 15.49 -9.90
N LEU A 67 -4.27 15.28 -8.94
CA LEU A 67 -5.70 15.40 -9.14
C LEU A 67 -6.13 16.85 -9.42
N ASN A 68 -5.36 17.82 -8.94
CA ASN A 68 -5.65 19.24 -8.99
C ASN A 68 -6.87 19.65 -8.12
N PHE A 69 -8.09 19.73 -8.67
CA PHE A 69 -9.25 20.30 -7.95
C PHE A 69 -10.33 19.29 -7.56
N GLU A 70 -10.96 18.61 -8.53
CA GLU A 70 -12.19 17.83 -8.29
C GLU A 70 -11.98 16.34 -8.59
N PRO A 71 -12.15 15.42 -7.59
CA PRO A 71 -11.80 14.01 -7.73
C PRO A 71 -12.58 13.22 -8.77
N ARG A 72 -13.74 13.73 -9.20
CA ARG A 72 -14.72 13.02 -10.04
C ARG A 72 -15.06 13.74 -11.33
N LYS A 73 -14.42 14.88 -11.61
CA LYS A 73 -14.76 15.71 -12.76
C LYS A 73 -13.82 15.38 -13.93
N LYS A 74 -14.39 15.22 -15.13
CA LYS A 74 -13.63 15.09 -16.39
C LYS A 74 -13.38 16.46 -17.02
N ASP A 75 -12.42 17.21 -16.49
CA ASP A 75 -12.13 18.58 -16.94
C ASP A 75 -10.73 18.78 -17.55
N GLY A 76 -9.92 17.72 -17.64
CA GLY A 76 -8.63 17.77 -18.32
C GLY A 76 -7.55 18.62 -17.64
N ASN A 77 -7.73 18.98 -16.36
CA ASN A 77 -6.78 19.85 -15.65
C ASN A 77 -5.75 19.12 -14.77
N GLY A 78 -5.89 17.80 -14.63
CA GLY A 78 -4.97 16.91 -13.93
C GLY A 78 -3.72 16.59 -14.75
N PHE A 79 -2.66 16.16 -14.08
CA PHE A 79 -1.36 15.94 -14.70
C PHE A 79 -0.47 15.00 -13.88
N ILE A 80 0.57 14.47 -14.51
CA ILE A 80 1.64 13.71 -13.85
C ILE A 80 2.89 14.60 -13.72
N SER A 81 3.46 14.65 -12.52
CA SER A 81 4.78 15.26 -12.26
C SER A 81 5.87 14.21 -12.30
N LYS A 82 7.10 14.63 -12.60
CA LYS A 82 8.32 13.83 -12.52
C LYS A 82 9.26 14.41 -11.47
N ILE A 83 9.70 13.57 -10.53
CA ILE A 83 10.53 13.93 -9.37
C ILE A 83 11.77 13.02 -9.34
N ASP A 84 12.92 13.55 -8.94
CA ASP A 84 14.14 12.75 -8.76
C ASP A 84 14.22 12.10 -7.36
N LEU A 85 15.28 11.32 -7.13
CA LEU A 85 15.50 10.60 -5.87
C LEU A 85 15.82 11.49 -4.66
N ASP A 86 16.11 12.77 -4.89
CA ASP A 86 16.34 13.78 -3.85
C ASP A 86 15.08 14.59 -3.54
N GLY A 87 13.94 14.20 -4.13
CA GLY A 87 12.65 14.85 -3.93
C GLY A 87 12.47 16.14 -4.73
N LYS A 88 13.39 16.48 -5.65
CA LYS A 88 13.28 17.69 -6.48
C LYS A 88 12.38 17.43 -7.67
N ILE A 89 11.49 18.39 -7.94
CA ILE A 89 10.62 18.37 -9.12
C ILE A 89 11.49 18.60 -10.37
N VAL A 90 11.62 17.56 -11.19
CA VAL A 90 12.33 17.61 -12.48
C VAL A 90 11.45 18.24 -13.54
N ASN A 91 10.17 17.86 -13.55
CA ASN A 91 9.15 18.50 -14.39
C ASN A 91 7.81 18.45 -13.65
N LEU A 92 7.23 19.63 -13.39
CA LEU A 92 5.98 19.75 -12.66
C LEU A 92 4.78 19.22 -13.47
N ARG A 93 4.72 19.53 -14.76
CA ARG A 93 3.61 19.13 -15.65
C ARG A 93 4.18 18.29 -16.78
N TRP A 94 4.64 17.09 -16.43
CA TRP A 94 5.32 16.21 -17.38
C TRP A 94 4.34 15.58 -18.38
N ILE A 95 3.17 15.13 -17.92
CA ILE A 95 2.07 14.67 -18.78
C ILE A 95 0.80 15.40 -18.37
N GLU A 96 0.13 16.04 -19.33
CA GLU A 96 -1.10 16.81 -19.15
C GLU A 96 -2.26 16.23 -19.97
N GLY A 97 -3.47 16.78 -19.81
CA GLY A 97 -4.68 16.30 -20.51
C GLY A 97 -5.41 15.17 -19.79
N LEU A 98 -5.05 14.92 -18.53
CA LEU A 98 -5.74 14.05 -17.58
C LEU A 98 -6.76 14.87 -16.80
N SER A 99 -7.76 14.24 -16.20
CA SER A 99 -8.76 15.00 -15.44
C SER A 99 -8.49 14.98 -13.93
N SER A 100 -8.39 13.79 -13.38
CA SER A 100 -8.19 13.55 -11.95
C SER A 100 -7.39 12.25 -11.74
N PRO A 101 -6.14 12.19 -12.24
CA PRO A 101 -5.33 10.98 -12.18
C PRO A 101 -5.07 10.57 -10.73
N LYS A 102 -5.09 9.27 -10.48
CA LYS A 102 -4.95 8.67 -9.14
C LYS A 102 -3.82 7.64 -9.12
N GLY A 103 -4.10 6.42 -8.68
CA GLY A 103 -3.11 5.35 -8.63
C GLY A 103 -2.62 4.94 -10.01
N MET A 104 -1.40 4.42 -10.02
CA MET A 104 -0.61 4.20 -11.22
C MET A 104 0.07 2.83 -11.22
N ALA A 105 0.27 2.27 -12.41
CA ALA A 105 1.10 1.09 -12.63
C ALA A 105 2.06 1.30 -13.80
N ILE A 106 3.23 0.69 -13.74
CA ILE A 106 4.22 0.69 -14.82
C ILE A 106 4.27 -0.71 -15.42
N VAL A 107 4.02 -0.83 -16.73
CA VAL A 107 4.21 -2.07 -17.48
C VAL A 107 5.13 -1.78 -18.67
N GLY A 108 6.36 -2.28 -18.61
CA GLY A 108 7.38 -1.99 -19.60
C GLY A 108 7.71 -0.49 -19.63
N ASP A 109 7.45 0.17 -20.76
CA ASP A 109 7.67 1.60 -20.96
C ASP A 109 6.35 2.40 -20.98
N THR A 110 5.28 1.81 -20.47
CA THR A 110 3.96 2.43 -20.37
C THR A 110 3.58 2.69 -18.92
N LEU A 111 3.18 3.92 -18.62
CA LEU A 111 2.57 4.32 -17.36
C LEU A 111 1.05 4.31 -17.52
N PHE A 112 0.37 3.61 -16.65
CA PHE A 112 -1.09 3.61 -16.57
C PHE A 112 -1.53 4.41 -15.36
N THR A 113 -2.63 5.14 -15.48
CA THR A 113 -3.28 5.80 -14.34
C THR A 113 -4.78 5.57 -14.39
N ALA A 114 -5.41 5.46 -13.23
CA ALA A 114 -6.85 5.62 -13.11
C ALA A 114 -7.19 7.11 -13.24
N ASP A 115 -8.13 7.46 -14.10
CA ASP A 115 -8.55 8.84 -14.35
C ASP A 115 -10.09 8.90 -14.40
N VAL A 116 -10.72 9.10 -13.25
CA VAL A 116 -12.19 9.14 -13.08
C VAL A 116 -12.88 7.82 -13.46
N ASP A 117 -13.24 7.64 -14.73
CA ASP A 117 -13.96 6.50 -15.29
C ASP A 117 -13.20 5.79 -16.43
N GLU A 118 -11.95 6.20 -16.66
CA GLU A 118 -11.07 5.65 -17.69
C GLU A 118 -9.70 5.27 -17.12
N VAL A 119 -9.05 4.28 -17.74
CA VAL A 119 -7.63 4.02 -17.57
C VAL A 119 -6.88 4.74 -18.69
N VAL A 120 -5.88 5.55 -18.35
CA VAL A 120 -5.07 6.26 -19.34
C VAL A 120 -3.69 5.63 -19.43
N ALA A 121 -3.31 5.19 -20.63
CA ALA A 121 -1.99 4.67 -20.96
C ALA A 121 -1.12 5.78 -21.55
N MET A 122 0.09 5.93 -21.04
CA MET A 122 1.03 7.00 -21.39
C MET A 122 2.42 6.41 -21.71
N ASP A 123 3.08 6.93 -22.74
CA ASP A 123 4.44 6.55 -23.09
C ASP A 123 5.43 7.27 -22.15
N ILE A 124 6.26 6.50 -21.47
CA ILE A 124 7.20 7.04 -20.49
C ILE A 124 8.40 7.73 -21.15
N ASN A 125 8.75 7.35 -22.37
CA ASN A 125 9.94 7.87 -23.04
C ASN A 125 9.74 9.31 -23.51
N ASP A 126 8.57 9.64 -24.03
CA ASP A 126 8.27 10.98 -24.53
C ASP A 126 7.25 11.76 -23.67
N GLY A 127 6.57 11.12 -22.72
CA GLY A 127 5.58 11.77 -21.86
C GLY A 127 4.26 12.06 -22.57
N SER A 128 3.87 11.24 -23.54
CA SER A 128 2.63 11.42 -24.29
C SER A 128 1.51 10.46 -23.85
N ILE A 129 0.26 10.87 -24.01
CA ILE A 129 -0.90 9.98 -23.86
C ILE A 129 -0.99 9.08 -25.11
N ILE A 130 -0.92 7.77 -24.92
CA ILE A 130 -1.11 6.77 -25.98
C ILE A 130 -2.59 6.54 -26.23
N ARG A 131 -3.35 6.28 -25.15
CA ARG A 131 -4.78 5.98 -25.23
C ARG A 131 -5.49 6.22 -23.90
N LYS A 132 -6.78 6.54 -24.00
CA LYS A 132 -7.75 6.53 -22.90
C LYS A 132 -8.71 5.36 -23.09
N ILE A 133 -8.88 4.53 -22.06
CA ILE A 133 -9.65 3.29 -22.08
C ILE A 133 -10.83 3.46 -21.12
N PRO A 134 -12.04 3.79 -21.61
CA PRO A 134 -13.23 3.86 -20.77
C PRO A 134 -13.51 2.51 -20.12
N ILE A 135 -13.87 2.53 -18.84
CA ILE A 135 -14.28 1.34 -18.10
C ILE A 135 -15.80 1.36 -17.93
N GLU A 136 -16.49 0.42 -18.58
CA GLU A 136 -17.93 0.33 -18.49
C GLU A 136 -18.38 0.08 -17.04
N GLY A 137 -19.34 0.87 -16.57
CA GLY A 137 -19.86 0.76 -15.21
C GLY A 137 -18.98 1.38 -14.12
N ALA A 138 -17.84 1.98 -14.47
CA ALA A 138 -17.00 2.66 -13.50
C ALA A 138 -17.74 3.79 -12.77
N LYS A 139 -17.46 3.94 -11.47
CA LYS A 139 -18.03 4.97 -10.61
C LYS A 139 -16.96 5.91 -10.09
N MET A 140 -15.87 5.37 -9.55
CA MET A 140 -14.70 6.13 -9.13
C MET A 140 -13.47 5.22 -9.13
N LEU A 141 -12.79 5.14 -10.27
CA LEU A 141 -11.53 4.40 -10.34
C LEU A 141 -10.49 5.06 -9.43
N ASN A 142 -9.74 4.23 -8.70
CA ASN A 142 -8.78 4.71 -7.70
C ASN A 142 -7.36 4.22 -7.95
N ASP A 143 -7.03 2.99 -7.56
CA ASP A 143 -5.68 2.45 -7.67
C ASP A 143 -5.55 1.37 -8.74
N ILE A 144 -4.37 1.27 -9.36
CA ILE A 144 -4.02 0.31 -10.40
C ILE A 144 -2.80 -0.51 -9.96
N THR A 145 -2.88 -1.82 -10.11
CA THR A 145 -1.70 -2.69 -10.06
C THR A 145 -1.64 -3.61 -11.27
N SER A 146 -0.50 -4.25 -11.48
CA SER A 146 -0.26 -5.16 -12.60
C SER A 146 0.38 -6.47 -12.18
N ASP A 147 0.06 -7.56 -12.87
CA ASP A 147 0.77 -8.82 -12.73
C ASP A 147 2.03 -8.90 -13.63
N ASN A 148 2.76 -10.02 -13.56
CA ASN A 148 3.96 -10.25 -14.37
C ASN A 148 3.68 -10.43 -15.86
N GLU A 149 2.43 -10.66 -16.26
CA GLU A 149 2.02 -10.71 -17.67
C GLU A 149 1.68 -9.32 -18.22
N GLY A 150 1.54 -8.33 -17.33
CA GLY A 150 1.15 -6.96 -17.61
C GLY A 150 -0.35 -6.71 -17.48
N ASN A 151 -1.15 -7.70 -17.09
CA ASN A 151 -2.59 -7.48 -16.90
C ASN A 151 -2.83 -6.49 -15.77
N LEU A 152 -3.83 -5.63 -15.92
CA LEU A 152 -4.13 -4.56 -14.97
C LEU A 152 -5.34 -4.91 -14.10
N TYR A 153 -5.25 -4.57 -12.82
CA TYR A 153 -6.31 -4.66 -11.84
C TYR A 153 -6.56 -3.27 -11.29
N ILE A 154 -7.80 -2.79 -11.42
CA ILE A 154 -8.15 -1.40 -11.10
C ILE A 154 -9.26 -1.41 -10.05
N SER A 155 -9.01 -0.79 -8.91
CA SER A 155 -10.02 -0.62 -7.87
C SER A 155 -11.01 0.47 -8.25
N ASP A 156 -12.29 0.23 -7.93
CA ASP A 156 -13.36 1.21 -8.04
C ASP A 156 -14.01 1.41 -6.67
N SER A 157 -13.69 2.54 -6.04
CA SER A 157 -14.07 2.84 -4.66
C SER A 157 -15.58 2.97 -4.47
N ASP A 158 -16.28 3.52 -5.47
CA ASP A 158 -17.72 3.79 -5.37
C ASP A 158 -18.55 2.61 -5.93
N ALA A 159 -17.96 1.73 -6.75
CA ALA A 159 -18.61 0.52 -7.24
C ALA A 159 -18.40 -0.72 -6.34
N ASN A 160 -17.41 -0.71 -5.44
CA ASN A 160 -16.97 -1.88 -4.67
C ASN A 160 -16.54 -3.06 -5.56
N LEU A 161 -15.78 -2.76 -6.63
CA LEU A 161 -15.35 -3.75 -7.63
C LEU A 161 -13.85 -3.60 -7.94
N ILE A 162 -13.26 -4.69 -8.42
CA ILE A 162 -11.96 -4.67 -9.11
C ILE A 162 -12.22 -4.94 -10.59
N HIS A 163 -11.92 -3.98 -11.44
CA HIS A 163 -11.93 -4.12 -12.89
C HIS A 163 -10.65 -4.81 -13.35
N PHE A 164 -10.73 -5.53 -14.46
CA PHE A 164 -9.60 -6.27 -15.02
C PHE A 164 -9.43 -5.91 -16.50
N ILE A 165 -8.23 -5.48 -16.89
CA ILE A 165 -7.84 -5.31 -18.28
C ILE A 165 -6.75 -6.32 -18.60
N ARG A 166 -7.05 -7.23 -19.54
CA ARG A 166 -6.06 -8.15 -20.08
C ARG A 166 -5.13 -7.43 -21.05
N GLN A 167 -3.82 -7.48 -20.81
CA GLN A 167 -2.85 -7.02 -21.81
C GLN A 167 -2.72 -8.05 -22.91
N ARG A 168 -2.94 -7.63 -24.16
CA ARG A 168 -2.72 -8.48 -25.34
C ARG A 168 -1.44 -8.08 -26.04
N LYS A 169 -0.44 -8.97 -26.00
CA LYS A 169 0.89 -8.76 -26.58
C LYS A 169 0.87 -8.69 -28.12
N ASP A 170 -0.20 -9.16 -28.75
CA ASP A 170 -0.35 -9.34 -30.20
C ASP A 170 -1.07 -8.18 -30.92
N VAL A 171 -1.73 -7.28 -30.20
CA VAL A 171 -2.60 -6.23 -30.81
C VAL A 171 -2.06 -4.81 -30.57
N GLY A 172 -0.88 -4.68 -29.95
CA GLY A 172 -0.52 -3.44 -29.26
C GLY A 172 -1.40 -3.25 -28.01
N LEU A 173 -1.00 -2.34 -27.12
CA LEU A 173 -1.69 -2.06 -25.85
C LEU A 173 -3.21 -2.11 -26.05
N VAL A 174 -3.97 -2.82 -25.20
CA VAL A 174 -5.46 -2.88 -25.22
C VAL A 174 -6.10 -1.89 -24.25
#